data_AF-A0ABD3PUJ9-F1
#
_entry.id   AF-A0ABD3PUJ9-F1
#
_cell.length_a   1.000
_cell.length_b   1.000
_cell.length_c   1.000
_cell.angle_alpha   90.00
_cell.angle_beta   90.00
_cell.angle_gamma   90.00
#
_symmetry.space_group_name_H-M   'P 1'
#
loop_
_entity.id
_entity.type
_entity.pdbx_description
1 polymer ?
#
loop_
_entity_poly.entity_id
_entity_poly.type
_entity_poly.pdbx_seq_one_letter_code
_entity_poly.pdbx_strand_id
1 'polypeptide(L)'
;MPRTFWIPAQGMEPRCFLEKLALQIFHHHVPPLSSNFYYDPSTSGAEWWVQLRPSPPGTGRYSMLLPNNDPDDITKSGMSFHWDKDEDLRLLCRGSVHIHPHLSSVTYLTDLGAPTMVLSRRVEGMTGGIIDEDDEGTTGFISWPKQGKHLSFDGRLLHAAPSDLMEDGLFEKQCQFKVIEGMSDKEKKIMERRHRRTTFLVNIWLNYKPFNVNPFPETMISSMSKVDLFGDFELFGRNEDDKGDTNDTQLAIRIKVSLTKTGATEISDEGQKMVEVVEKTWPIDSCNDNVQIKVPIPMGVIREQSLDGLNVLLSWQANMIQLSSQKGN
;
A
#
# COMPACT_ATOMS: atom_id res chain seq x y z
N MET A 1 5.16 -0.61 14.49
CA MET A 1 5.81 -0.39 13.18
C MET A 1 6.73 -1.56 12.81
N PRO A 2 6.75 -2.00 11.54
CA PRO A 2 7.78 -2.89 11.02
C PRO A 2 9.16 -2.21 11.10
N ARG A 3 10.24 -2.99 11.15
CA ARG A 3 11.59 -2.42 11.04
C ARG A 3 11.84 -2.05 9.58
N THR A 4 12.17 -0.79 9.32
CA THR A 4 12.54 -0.27 8.00
C THR A 4 14.06 -0.17 7.87
N PHE A 5 14.54 -0.06 6.63
CA PHE A 5 15.95 0.00 6.30
C PHE A 5 16.24 1.15 5.34
N TRP A 6 17.45 1.70 5.39
CA TRP A 6 17.88 2.82 4.56
C TRP A 6 18.89 2.39 3.51
N ILE A 7 18.72 2.86 2.28
CA ILE A 7 19.79 2.90 1.28
C ILE A 7 19.91 4.32 0.73
N PRO A 8 21.09 4.98 0.83
CA PRO A 8 21.26 6.34 0.33
C PRO A 8 21.19 6.37 -1.20
N ALA A 9 20.77 7.51 -1.76
CA ALA A 9 20.67 7.71 -3.20
C ALA A 9 22.02 7.64 -3.92
N GLN A 10 23.12 7.86 -3.21
CA GLN A 10 24.48 7.77 -3.73
C GLN A 10 25.45 7.30 -2.64
N GLY A 11 26.60 6.76 -3.07
CA GLY A 11 27.72 6.44 -2.17
C GLY A 11 27.61 5.06 -1.51
N MET A 12 26.59 4.27 -1.85
CA MET A 12 26.45 2.88 -1.43
C MET A 12 25.95 2.03 -2.59
N GLU A 13 26.73 1.04 -2.98
CA GLU A 13 26.28 -0.01 -3.90
C GLU A 13 25.30 -0.95 -3.18
N PRO A 14 24.24 -1.44 -3.86
CA PRO A 14 23.30 -2.36 -3.25
C PRO A 14 24.00 -3.67 -2.88
N ARG A 15 23.86 -4.09 -1.62
CA ARG A 15 24.57 -5.27 -1.09
C ARG A 15 23.74 -6.54 -1.16
N CYS A 16 22.42 -6.41 -1.36
CA CYS A 16 21.49 -7.51 -1.57
C CYS A 16 20.41 -7.13 -2.59
N PHE A 17 19.61 -8.11 -3.02
CA PHE A 17 18.56 -7.89 -4.02
C PHE A 17 17.49 -6.89 -3.58
N LEU A 18 17.14 -6.85 -2.29
CA LEU A 18 16.15 -5.91 -1.77
C LEU A 18 16.67 -4.46 -1.80
N GLU A 19 17.96 -4.27 -1.52
CA GLU A 19 18.60 -2.96 -1.68
C GLU A 19 18.67 -2.53 -3.14
N LYS A 20 18.98 -3.45 -4.05
CA LYS A 20 18.97 -3.21 -5.50
C LYS A 20 17.57 -2.78 -5.96
N LEU A 21 16.52 -3.48 -5.51
CA LEU A 21 15.14 -3.16 -5.84
C LEU A 21 14.72 -1.78 -5.28
N ALA A 22 15.10 -1.46 -4.05
CA ALA A 22 14.84 -0.14 -3.47
C ALA A 22 15.49 0.99 -4.28
N LEU A 23 16.75 0.81 -4.71
CA LEU A 23 17.43 1.78 -5.56
C LEU A 23 16.83 1.85 -6.97
N GLN A 24 16.41 0.73 -7.56
CA GLN A 24 15.71 0.74 -8.84
C GLN A 24 14.41 1.56 -8.75
N ILE A 25 13.63 1.40 -7.68
CA ILE A 25 12.42 2.21 -7.44
C ILE A 25 12.79 3.69 -7.22
N PHE A 26 13.83 3.97 -6.44
CA PHE A 26 14.31 5.34 -6.26
C PHE A 26 14.66 6.00 -7.60
N HIS A 27 15.50 5.37 -8.42
CA HIS A 27 15.96 5.93 -9.69
C HIS A 27 14.89 5.95 -10.78
N HIS A 28 13.85 5.11 -10.68
CA HIS A 28 12.70 5.19 -11.55
C HIS A 28 11.89 6.48 -11.32
N HIS A 29 11.68 6.85 -10.04
CA HIS A 29 10.86 8.00 -9.66
C HIS A 29 11.64 9.31 -9.51
N VAL A 30 12.93 9.23 -9.21
CA VAL A 30 13.80 10.39 -8.98
C VAL A 30 14.70 10.57 -10.19
N PRO A 31 14.51 11.65 -10.98
CA PRO A 31 15.37 11.90 -12.13
C PRO A 31 16.80 12.20 -11.66
N PRO A 32 17.81 11.93 -12.52
CA PRO A 32 19.19 12.28 -12.23
C PRO A 32 19.34 13.78 -11.94
N LEU A 33 20.33 14.12 -11.11
CA LEU A 33 20.69 15.51 -10.83
C LEU A 33 20.93 16.28 -12.13
N SER A 34 20.27 17.43 -12.24
CA SER A 34 20.38 18.32 -13.40
C SER A 34 20.20 19.77 -12.95
N SER A 35 20.35 20.73 -13.87
CA SER A 35 20.06 22.14 -13.59
C SER A 35 18.61 22.39 -13.17
N ASN A 36 17.68 21.49 -13.52
CA ASN A 36 16.24 21.65 -13.31
C ASN A 36 15.69 20.75 -12.20
N PHE A 37 16.51 19.82 -11.68
CA PHE A 37 16.11 18.94 -10.60
C PHE A 37 17.31 18.66 -9.70
N TYR A 38 17.23 19.13 -8.46
CA TYR A 38 18.29 19.05 -7.47
C TYR A 38 17.79 18.41 -6.18
N TYR A 39 18.62 17.53 -5.63
CA TYR A 39 18.51 17.02 -4.27
C TYR A 39 19.92 16.82 -3.70
N ASP A 40 20.08 16.87 -2.39
CA ASP A 40 21.30 16.53 -1.68
C ASP A 40 21.42 14.99 -1.55
N PRO A 41 22.36 14.34 -2.25
CA PRO A 41 22.48 12.88 -2.21
C PRO A 41 22.88 12.33 -0.84
N SER A 42 23.49 13.15 0.02
CA SER A 42 23.94 12.71 1.35
C SER A 42 22.78 12.55 2.34
N THR A 43 21.68 13.27 2.09
CA THR A 43 20.46 13.24 2.90
C THR A 43 19.27 12.69 2.12
N SER A 44 19.47 12.15 0.91
CA SER A 44 18.40 11.56 0.10
C SER A 44 18.58 10.06 -0.09
N GLY A 45 17.49 9.34 -0.27
CA GLY A 45 17.53 7.89 -0.47
C GLY A 45 16.18 7.23 -0.33
N ALA A 46 16.23 5.91 -0.22
CA ALA A 46 15.08 5.05 -0.08
C ALA A 46 15.06 4.43 1.32
N GLU A 47 13.96 4.65 2.04
CA GLU A 47 13.57 3.84 3.19
C GLU A 47 12.68 2.71 2.69
N TRP A 48 13.01 1.46 3.02
CA TRP A 48 12.30 0.30 2.49
C TRP A 48 12.05 -0.79 3.52
N TRP A 49 11.02 -1.60 3.28
CA TRP A 49 10.69 -2.78 4.09
C TRP A 49 9.84 -3.78 3.30
N VAL A 50 9.83 -5.03 3.79
CA VAL A 50 8.90 -6.07 3.32
C VAL A 50 7.75 -6.19 4.32
N GLN A 51 6.52 -6.12 3.83
CA GLN A 51 5.34 -6.34 4.64
C GLN A 51 4.72 -7.69 4.28
N LEU A 52 4.51 -8.52 5.31
CA LEU A 52 3.81 -9.80 5.22
C LEU A 52 2.46 -9.69 5.92
N ARG A 53 1.40 -10.10 5.24
CA ARG A 53 0.04 -10.21 5.79
C ARG A 53 -0.57 -11.58 5.45
N PRO A 54 -1.10 -12.32 6.42
CA PRO A 54 -1.03 -12.06 7.87
C PRO A 54 0.42 -12.06 8.35
N SER A 55 0.68 -11.47 9.52
CA SER A 55 2.04 -11.47 10.07
C SER A 55 2.44 -12.91 10.48
N PRO A 56 3.71 -13.33 10.30
CA PRO A 56 4.13 -14.64 10.80
C PRO A 56 3.94 -14.75 12.32
N PRO A 57 3.55 -15.92 12.85
CA PRO A 57 3.32 -16.09 14.29
C PRO A 57 4.55 -15.68 15.11
N GLY A 58 4.33 -14.92 16.20
CA GLY A 58 5.41 -14.43 17.05
C GLY A 58 6.33 -13.39 16.40
N THR A 59 5.96 -12.87 15.22
CA THR A 59 6.69 -11.79 14.53
C THR A 59 5.83 -10.54 14.42
N GLY A 60 6.43 -9.40 14.76
CA GLY A 60 5.76 -8.10 14.80
C GLY A 60 5.89 -7.45 16.18
N ARG A 61 6.26 -6.16 16.23
CA ARG A 61 6.38 -5.43 17.50
C ARG A 61 5.09 -5.49 18.35
N TYR A 62 3.93 -5.59 17.71
CA TYR A 62 2.63 -5.61 18.37
C TYR A 62 2.11 -7.01 18.74
N SER A 63 2.61 -8.08 18.10
CA SER A 63 2.19 -9.46 18.46
C SER A 63 2.71 -9.88 19.85
N MET A 64 3.69 -9.16 20.41
CA MET A 64 4.18 -9.36 21.78
C MET A 64 3.46 -8.50 22.82
N LEU A 65 2.58 -7.59 22.40
CA LEU A 65 1.92 -6.61 23.27
C LEU A 65 0.39 -6.79 23.34
N LEU A 66 -0.21 -7.51 22.40
CA LEU A 66 -1.65 -7.78 22.39
C LEU A 66 -1.96 -9.16 23.00
N PRO A 67 -2.96 -9.26 23.89
CA PRO A 67 -3.43 -10.56 24.38
C PRO A 67 -3.99 -11.41 23.22
N ASN A 68 -3.75 -12.73 23.28
CA ASN A 68 -3.95 -13.72 22.20
C ASN A 68 -5.35 -13.79 21.54
N ASN A 69 -6.33 -13.00 21.97
CA ASN A 69 -7.74 -13.12 21.57
C ASN A 69 -8.42 -11.78 21.20
N ASP A 70 -7.66 -10.75 20.80
CA ASP A 70 -8.29 -9.52 20.29
C ASP A 70 -8.91 -9.78 18.88
N PRO A 71 -10.23 -9.60 18.68
CA PRO A 71 -10.85 -9.68 17.36
C PRO A 71 -10.39 -8.58 16.40
N ASP A 72 -9.86 -7.46 16.92
CA ASP A 72 -9.31 -6.33 16.14
C ASP A 72 -7.79 -6.46 15.93
N ASP A 73 -7.26 -7.69 15.98
CA ASP A 73 -5.85 -7.96 15.78
C ASP A 73 -5.41 -7.56 14.36
N ILE A 74 -4.86 -6.36 14.23
CA ILE A 74 -4.25 -5.79 13.03
C ILE A 74 -3.16 -6.69 12.42
N THR A 75 -2.67 -7.70 13.15
CA THR A 75 -1.75 -8.70 12.60
C THR A 75 -2.45 -9.70 11.67
N LYS A 76 -3.79 -9.78 11.74
CA LYS A 76 -4.66 -10.69 11.00
C LYS A 76 -5.39 -10.03 9.82
N SER A 77 -5.83 -8.77 9.90
CA SER A 77 -6.84 -8.19 8.98
C SER A 77 -6.39 -6.96 8.14
N GLY A 78 -5.09 -6.74 7.94
CA GLY A 78 -4.59 -5.73 6.98
C GLY A 78 -3.76 -4.62 7.61
N MET A 79 -3.76 -3.44 7.01
CA MET A 79 -3.14 -2.23 7.56
C MET A 79 -4.22 -1.18 7.77
N SER A 80 -4.28 -0.62 8.98
CA SER A 80 -5.10 0.55 9.32
C SER A 80 -4.70 1.76 8.48
N PHE A 81 -5.60 2.73 8.37
CA PHE A 81 -5.30 3.98 7.67
C PHE A 81 -4.25 4.77 8.45
N HIS A 82 -3.20 5.17 7.76
CA HIS A 82 -2.10 5.95 8.35
C HIS A 82 -1.46 6.84 7.29
N TRP A 83 -0.62 7.75 7.78
CA TRP A 83 0.37 8.44 6.96
C TRP A 83 1.75 7.89 7.27
N ASP A 84 2.51 7.65 6.21
CA ASP A 84 3.95 7.40 6.31
C ASP A 84 4.63 8.67 6.79
N LYS A 85 5.49 8.54 7.78
CA LYS A 85 6.17 9.66 8.41
C LYS A 85 7.46 9.20 9.04
N ASP A 86 8.31 10.15 9.40
CA ASP A 86 9.42 9.87 10.30
C ASP A 86 8.88 9.51 11.69
N GLU A 87 8.78 8.22 11.95
CA GLU A 87 8.22 7.68 13.19
C GLU A 87 9.03 8.08 14.43
N ASP A 88 10.36 8.08 14.31
CA ASP A 88 11.21 8.35 15.46
C ASP A 88 11.24 9.85 15.78
N LEU A 89 11.25 10.73 14.77
CA LEU A 89 11.05 12.17 14.97
C LEU A 89 9.66 12.45 15.58
N ARG A 90 8.62 11.81 15.06
CA ARG A 90 7.24 11.95 15.55
C ARG A 90 7.12 11.58 17.04
N LEU A 91 7.87 10.56 17.49
CA LEU A 91 7.97 10.17 18.90
C LEU A 91 8.78 11.18 19.73
N LEU A 92 9.93 11.64 19.23
CA LEU A 92 10.76 12.65 19.90
C LEU A 92 10.01 13.98 20.09
N CYS A 93 9.13 14.32 19.14
CA CYS A 93 8.26 15.48 19.18
C CYS A 93 6.90 15.21 19.84
N ARG A 94 6.81 14.19 20.70
CA ARG A 94 5.67 13.85 21.59
C ARG A 94 4.31 13.57 20.96
N GLY A 95 4.09 13.80 19.67
CA GLY A 95 2.68 13.99 19.29
C GLY A 95 2.42 14.72 17.99
N SER A 96 3.27 15.65 17.62
CA SER A 96 2.75 16.73 16.78
C SER A 96 3.33 16.74 15.37
N VAL A 97 4.58 16.29 15.22
CA VAL A 97 5.34 16.49 13.99
C VAL A 97 5.19 15.34 13.00
N HIS A 98 4.63 15.64 11.83
CA HIS A 98 4.48 14.72 10.70
C HIS A 98 5.35 15.19 9.54
N ILE A 99 6.53 14.58 9.40
CA ILE A 99 7.41 14.77 8.24
C ILE A 99 7.26 13.54 7.37
N HIS A 100 6.81 13.75 6.14
CA HIS A 100 6.42 12.69 5.20
C HIS A 100 7.48 12.46 4.13
N PRO A 101 7.57 11.24 3.56
CA PRO A 101 8.34 11.04 2.34
C PRO A 101 7.77 11.86 1.19
N HIS A 102 8.60 12.11 0.17
CA HIS A 102 8.14 12.80 -1.04
C HIS A 102 7.23 11.89 -1.86
N LEU A 103 7.54 10.59 -1.87
CA LEU A 103 6.77 9.56 -2.56
C LEU A 103 6.78 8.28 -1.72
N SER A 104 5.62 7.65 -1.58
CA SER A 104 5.47 6.31 -1.02
C SER A 104 5.09 5.35 -2.14
N SER A 105 5.47 4.08 -1.99
CA SER A 105 5.18 3.05 -3.00
C SER A 105 4.90 1.67 -2.41
N VAL A 106 4.14 0.89 -3.16
CA VAL A 106 3.81 -0.50 -2.88
C VAL A 106 4.06 -1.33 -4.13
N THR A 107 4.99 -2.27 -4.05
CA THR A 107 5.20 -3.30 -5.08
C THR A 107 4.65 -4.62 -4.57
N TYR A 108 3.73 -5.23 -5.30
CA TYR A 108 3.15 -6.52 -4.92
C TYR A 108 4.08 -7.66 -5.35
N LEU A 109 4.48 -8.50 -4.39
CA LEU A 109 5.28 -9.70 -4.65
C LEU A 109 4.41 -10.97 -4.73
N THR A 110 3.12 -10.85 -4.43
CA THR A 110 2.12 -11.92 -4.57
C THR A 110 0.78 -11.34 -5.04
N ASP A 111 -0.07 -12.19 -5.61
CA ASP A 111 -1.45 -11.86 -6.04
C ASP A 111 -2.46 -11.93 -4.88
N LEU A 112 -1.99 -12.02 -3.63
CA LEU A 112 -2.81 -12.39 -2.48
C LEU A 112 -3.14 -11.19 -1.59
N GLY A 113 -4.31 -11.25 -0.97
CA GLY A 113 -4.75 -10.41 0.13
C GLY A 113 -5.40 -9.09 -0.26
N ALA A 114 -5.49 -8.21 0.74
CA ALA A 114 -6.21 -6.93 0.63
C ALA A 114 -5.58 -5.97 -0.39
N PRO A 115 -6.38 -5.17 -1.10
CA PRO A 115 -5.87 -4.11 -1.96
C PRO A 115 -5.22 -3.02 -1.14
N THR A 116 -4.37 -2.21 -1.77
CA THR A 116 -3.93 -0.95 -1.18
C THR A 116 -4.93 0.14 -1.56
N MET A 117 -5.38 0.92 -0.59
CA MET A 117 -6.25 2.07 -0.78
C MET A 117 -5.53 3.34 -0.38
N VAL A 118 -5.49 4.33 -1.26
CA VAL A 118 -4.91 5.67 -1.04
C VAL A 118 -6.03 6.69 -1.13
N LEU A 119 -6.09 7.63 -0.19
CA LEU A 119 -7.07 8.70 -0.13
C LEU A 119 -6.37 10.06 -0.23
N SER A 120 -6.99 11.03 -0.91
CA SER A 120 -6.49 12.41 -1.00
C SER A 120 -6.68 13.21 0.31
N ARG A 121 -6.39 12.59 1.46
CA ARG A 121 -6.42 13.24 2.77
C ARG A 121 -5.01 13.39 3.31
N ARG A 122 -4.71 14.57 3.84
CA ARG A 122 -3.40 14.96 4.35
C ARG A 122 -3.49 15.45 5.78
N VAL A 123 -2.34 15.54 6.45
CA VAL A 123 -2.20 16.18 7.76
C VAL A 123 -1.23 17.33 7.69
N GLU A 124 -1.45 18.30 8.56
CA GLU A 124 -0.55 19.43 8.74
C GLU A 124 0.69 18.98 9.52
N GLY A 125 1.87 19.29 8.96
CA GLY A 125 3.13 18.70 9.41
C GLY A 125 3.57 19.07 10.82
N MET A 126 3.04 20.12 11.43
CA MET A 126 3.48 20.59 12.75
C MET A 126 2.47 20.31 13.86
N THR A 127 1.17 20.29 13.53
CA THR A 127 0.09 20.06 14.50
C THR A 127 -0.52 18.66 14.38
N GLY A 128 -0.41 18.01 13.22
CA GLY A 128 -1.11 16.76 12.93
C GLY A 128 -2.61 16.91 12.66
N GLY A 129 -3.12 18.15 12.57
CA GLY A 129 -4.50 18.40 12.17
C GLY A 129 -4.77 17.92 10.75
N ILE A 130 -5.93 17.32 10.50
CA ILE A 130 -6.33 16.92 9.14
C ILE A 130 -6.53 18.20 8.31
N ILE A 131 -5.90 18.22 7.13
CA ILE A 131 -6.13 19.25 6.13
C ILE A 131 -7.36 18.80 5.33
N ASP A 132 -8.53 19.31 5.69
CA ASP A 132 -9.71 19.17 4.86
C ASP A 132 -9.53 20.10 3.66
N GLU A 133 -9.41 19.53 2.45
CA GLU A 133 -9.46 20.32 1.22
C GLU A 133 -10.90 20.82 1.07
N ASP A 134 -11.10 22.14 1.21
CA ASP A 134 -12.37 22.83 1.03
C ASP A 134 -13.05 22.37 -0.28
N ASP A 135 -14.32 21.94 -0.19
CA ASP A 135 -15.32 21.73 -1.26
C ASP A 135 -14.99 20.87 -2.52
N GLU A 136 -13.73 20.52 -2.82
CA GLU A 136 -13.35 19.78 -4.06
C GLU A 136 -13.61 18.26 -3.99
N GLY A 137 -13.92 17.74 -2.80
CA GLY A 137 -14.24 16.34 -2.58
C GLY A 137 -13.02 15.45 -2.36
N THR A 138 -13.21 14.31 -1.69
CA THR A 138 -12.13 13.33 -1.51
C THR A 138 -12.01 12.47 -2.77
N THR A 139 -10.78 12.12 -3.16
CA THR A 139 -10.52 11.08 -4.15
C THR A 139 -9.85 9.87 -3.50
N GLY A 140 -10.04 8.70 -4.09
CA GLY A 140 -9.52 7.45 -3.59
C GLY A 140 -8.99 6.60 -4.74
N PHE A 141 -7.91 5.90 -4.50
CA PHE A 141 -7.33 4.97 -5.46
C PHE A 141 -7.16 3.61 -4.81
N ILE A 142 -7.73 2.57 -5.41
CA ILE A 142 -7.64 1.19 -4.94
C ILE A 142 -6.83 0.41 -5.96
N SER A 143 -5.73 -0.18 -5.52
CA SER A 143 -4.93 -1.10 -6.30
C SER A 143 -5.08 -2.51 -5.75
N TRP A 144 -5.64 -3.41 -6.53
CA TRP A 144 -5.64 -4.84 -6.20
C TRP A 144 -4.26 -5.46 -6.39
N PRO A 145 -3.87 -6.44 -5.54
CA PRO A 145 -2.58 -7.10 -5.65
C PRO A 145 -2.45 -7.86 -6.96
N LYS A 146 -1.31 -7.69 -7.62
CA LYS A 146 -0.86 -8.53 -8.73
C LYS A 146 0.66 -8.55 -8.73
N GLN A 147 1.27 -9.72 -8.76
CA GLN A 147 2.71 -9.90 -8.67
C GLN A 147 3.41 -9.07 -9.75
N GLY A 148 4.39 -8.27 -9.32
CA GLY A 148 5.14 -7.34 -10.17
C GLY A 148 4.51 -5.96 -10.29
N LYS A 149 3.21 -5.79 -10.00
CA LYS A 149 2.53 -4.50 -10.09
C LYS A 149 3.10 -3.51 -9.08
N HIS A 150 3.36 -2.29 -9.55
CA HIS A 150 3.94 -1.20 -8.76
C HIS A 150 2.95 -0.03 -8.66
N LEU A 151 2.66 0.39 -7.42
CA LEU A 151 1.87 1.58 -7.11
C LEU A 151 2.76 2.62 -6.45
N SER A 152 2.72 3.87 -6.92
CA SER A 152 3.35 5.02 -6.29
C SER A 152 2.35 6.14 -6.04
N PHE A 153 2.51 6.89 -4.95
CA PHE A 153 1.65 8.00 -4.59
C PHE A 153 2.41 9.06 -3.78
N ASP A 154 1.87 10.27 -3.70
CA ASP A 154 2.40 11.35 -2.84
C ASP A 154 2.44 10.86 -1.38
N GLY A 155 3.64 10.90 -0.77
CA GLY A 155 3.88 10.33 0.56
C GLY A 155 3.09 10.98 1.70
N ARG A 156 2.45 12.12 1.44
CA ARG A 156 1.55 12.82 2.38
C ARG A 156 0.13 12.27 2.37
N LEU A 157 -0.20 11.36 1.46
CA LEU A 157 -1.55 10.83 1.32
C LEU A 157 -1.81 9.71 2.32
N LEU A 158 -3.01 9.77 2.88
CA LEU A 158 -3.53 8.77 3.79
C LEU A 158 -3.76 7.45 3.05
N HIS A 159 -3.32 6.32 3.60
CA HIS A 159 -3.46 5.04 2.93
C HIS A 159 -3.56 3.85 3.88
N ALA A 160 -4.05 2.72 3.37
CA ALA A 160 -4.31 1.49 4.11
C ALA A 160 -4.23 0.25 3.20
N ALA A 161 -4.35 -0.93 3.82
CA ALA A 161 -4.66 -2.18 3.13
C ALA A 161 -5.92 -2.81 3.76
N PRO A 162 -7.12 -2.29 3.46
CA PRO A 162 -8.36 -2.68 4.14
C PRO A 162 -8.86 -4.06 3.67
N SER A 163 -8.81 -5.07 4.54
CA SER A 163 -9.26 -6.44 4.19
C SER A 163 -10.76 -6.54 3.99
N ASP A 164 -11.54 -5.64 4.57
CA ASP A 164 -12.99 -5.63 4.48
C ASP A 164 -13.51 -5.11 3.11
N LEU A 165 -12.60 -4.72 2.21
CA LEU A 165 -12.88 -4.57 0.78
C LEU A 165 -12.96 -5.93 0.07
N MET A 166 -12.29 -6.96 0.60
CA MET A 166 -12.37 -8.32 0.09
C MET A 166 -13.72 -8.95 0.41
N GLU A 167 -14.07 -10.03 -0.28
CA GLU A 167 -15.18 -10.89 0.14
C GLU A 167 -14.90 -11.54 1.50
N ASP A 168 -15.94 -11.71 2.30
CA ASP A 168 -15.84 -12.29 3.63
C ASP A 168 -15.26 -13.72 3.55
N GLY A 169 -14.24 -14.00 4.34
CA GLY A 169 -13.55 -15.28 4.34
C GLY A 169 -12.54 -15.47 3.20
N LEU A 170 -12.44 -14.55 2.22
CA LEU A 170 -11.52 -14.71 1.09
C LEU A 170 -10.07 -14.60 1.53
N PHE A 171 -9.76 -13.68 2.46
CA PHE A 171 -8.42 -13.52 2.99
C PHE A 171 -7.93 -14.80 3.68
N GLU A 172 -8.77 -15.40 4.52
CA GLU A 172 -8.49 -16.66 5.22
C GLU A 172 -8.29 -17.81 4.23
N LYS A 173 -9.15 -17.90 3.21
CA LYS A 173 -9.02 -18.90 2.14
C LYS A 173 -7.71 -18.76 1.38
N GLN A 174 -7.29 -17.53 1.05
CA GLN A 174 -6.01 -17.28 0.37
C GLN A 174 -4.78 -17.63 1.22
N CYS A 175 -4.92 -17.60 2.55
CA CYS A 175 -3.86 -18.00 3.47
C CYS A 175 -3.79 -19.53 3.68
N GLN A 176 -4.82 -20.28 3.25
CA GLN A 176 -4.82 -21.74 3.33
C GLN A 176 -3.98 -22.37 2.22
N PHE A 177 -3.31 -23.47 2.54
CA PHE A 177 -2.57 -24.28 1.58
C PHE A 177 -2.87 -25.76 1.81
N LYS A 178 -2.84 -26.54 0.72
CA LYS A 178 -3.09 -27.97 0.79
C LYS A 178 -1.93 -28.67 1.50
N VAL A 179 -2.20 -29.28 2.64
CA VAL A 179 -1.27 -30.19 3.32
C VAL A 179 -1.45 -31.58 2.71
N ILE A 180 -0.39 -32.12 2.13
CA ILE A 180 -0.38 -33.45 1.52
C ILE A 180 0.22 -34.44 2.53
N GLU A 181 -0.31 -35.67 2.57
CA GLU A 181 0.24 -36.75 3.39
C GLU A 181 1.71 -37.01 3.05
N GLY A 182 2.57 -37.10 4.06
CA GLY A 182 4.03 -37.22 3.89
C GLY A 182 4.80 -35.89 3.80
N MET A 183 4.12 -34.73 3.78
CA MET A 183 4.80 -33.43 3.79
C MET A 183 5.56 -33.20 5.11
N SER A 184 6.85 -32.88 5.01
CA SER A 184 7.69 -32.55 6.15
C SER A 184 7.30 -31.23 6.81
N ASP A 185 7.66 -31.05 8.08
CA ASP A 185 7.39 -29.79 8.79
C ASP A 185 8.12 -28.59 8.17
N LYS A 186 9.26 -28.82 7.51
CA LYS A 186 9.98 -27.79 6.78
C LYS A 186 9.18 -27.31 5.57
N GLU A 187 8.61 -28.24 4.80
CA GLU A 187 7.78 -27.92 3.63
C GLU A 187 6.50 -27.19 4.05
N LYS A 188 5.83 -27.65 5.12
CA LYS A 188 4.65 -26.96 5.67
C LYS A 188 4.97 -25.50 6.01
N LYS A 189 6.08 -25.25 6.71
CA LYS A 189 6.52 -23.88 7.07
C LYS A 189 6.85 -23.03 5.84
N ILE A 190 7.40 -23.62 4.77
CA ILE A 190 7.66 -22.90 3.52
C ILE A 190 6.34 -22.51 2.85
N MET A 191 5.39 -23.45 2.76
CA MET A 191 4.08 -23.20 2.16
C MET A 191 3.31 -22.14 2.93
N GLU A 192 3.30 -22.20 4.26
CA GLU A 192 2.69 -21.20 5.14
C GLU A 192 3.29 -19.79 4.95
N ARG A 193 4.57 -19.68 4.62
CA ARG A 193 5.22 -18.40 4.33
C ARG A 193 4.85 -17.86 2.95
N ARG A 194 4.63 -18.75 1.97
CA ARG A 194 4.30 -18.39 0.59
C ARG A 194 2.83 -17.99 0.41
N HIS A 195 1.93 -18.49 1.24
CA HIS A 195 0.49 -18.15 1.19
C HIS A 195 0.20 -16.90 2.03
N ARG A 196 0.87 -15.80 1.68
CA ARG A 196 0.76 -14.50 2.35
C ARG A 196 0.77 -13.39 1.31
N ARG A 197 0.01 -12.32 1.59
CA ARG A 197 0.20 -11.04 0.93
C ARG A 197 1.59 -10.54 1.26
N THR A 198 2.43 -10.42 0.24
CA THR A 198 3.80 -9.95 0.37
C THR A 198 3.94 -8.69 -0.47
N THR A 199 4.33 -7.60 0.16
CA THR A 199 4.59 -6.34 -0.53
C THR A 199 5.97 -5.81 -0.18
N PHE A 200 6.65 -5.25 -1.16
CA PHE A 200 7.87 -4.47 -0.98
C PHE A 200 7.50 -2.98 -1.02
N LEU A 201 7.75 -2.27 0.07
CA LEU A 201 7.40 -0.87 0.21
C LEU A 201 8.67 -0.02 0.21
N VAL A 202 8.59 1.12 -0.47
CA VAL A 202 9.67 2.10 -0.53
C VAL A 202 9.10 3.50 -0.36
N ASN A 203 9.65 4.21 0.62
CA ASN A 203 9.49 5.63 0.83
C ASN A 203 10.72 6.35 0.29
N ILE A 204 10.49 7.29 -0.64
CA ILE A 204 11.53 8.11 -1.24
C ILE A 204 11.61 9.41 -0.46
N TRP A 205 12.80 9.67 0.07
CA TRP A 205 13.10 10.86 0.83
C TRP A 205 14.16 11.69 0.10
N LEU A 206 13.85 12.97 -0.15
CA LEU A 206 14.77 13.92 -0.75
C LEU A 206 15.11 15.00 0.28
N ASN A 207 16.39 15.34 0.38
CA ASN A 207 16.94 16.34 1.30
C ASN A 207 16.61 16.07 2.79
N TYR A 208 16.28 14.82 3.13
CA TYR A 208 15.90 14.40 4.47
C TYR A 208 16.15 12.91 4.64
N LYS A 209 16.90 12.53 5.67
CA LYS A 209 17.02 11.13 6.09
C LYS A 209 16.22 10.93 7.37
N PRO A 210 15.26 10.00 7.40
CA PRO A 210 14.51 9.73 8.63
C PRO A 210 15.38 9.28 9.80
N PHE A 211 14.97 9.66 11.00
CA PHE A 211 15.70 9.39 12.23
C PHE A 211 15.78 7.88 12.49
N ASN A 212 16.96 7.44 12.92
CA ASN A 212 17.25 6.05 13.31
C ASN A 212 16.93 4.96 12.26
N VAL A 213 16.75 5.33 10.99
CA VAL A 213 16.69 4.35 9.90
C VAL A 213 18.12 3.99 9.49
N ASN A 214 18.41 2.70 9.58
CA ASN A 214 19.74 2.14 9.41
C ASN A 214 19.81 1.26 8.15
N PRO A 215 20.99 1.07 7.55
CA PRO A 215 21.17 0.10 6.48
C PRO A 215 20.75 -1.31 6.90
N PHE A 216 20.42 -2.16 5.93
CA PHE A 216 20.09 -3.56 6.20
C PHE A 216 21.26 -4.26 6.93
N PRO A 217 20.99 -5.10 7.96
CA PRO A 217 22.03 -5.69 8.79
C PRO A 217 22.99 -6.58 8.01
N GLU A 218 24.30 -6.36 8.21
CA GLU A 218 25.38 -7.09 7.54
C GLU A 218 25.24 -8.62 7.70
N THR A 219 24.84 -9.06 8.90
CA THR A 219 24.65 -10.47 9.24
C THR A 219 23.55 -11.16 8.43
N MET A 220 22.65 -10.40 7.81
CA MET A 220 21.53 -10.92 7.02
C MET A 220 21.77 -10.86 5.51
N ILE A 221 22.77 -10.13 5.03
CA ILE A 221 23.05 -9.93 3.60
C ILE A 221 23.27 -11.26 2.90
N SER A 222 24.09 -12.16 3.47
CA SER A 222 24.39 -13.46 2.86
C SER A 222 23.16 -14.36 2.69
N SER A 223 22.12 -14.19 3.52
CA SER A 223 20.87 -14.94 3.38
C SER A 223 20.00 -14.41 2.24
N MET A 224 20.11 -13.11 1.93
CA MET A 224 19.31 -12.41 0.92
C MET A 224 20.02 -12.22 -0.42
N SER A 225 21.29 -12.66 -0.52
CA SER A 225 22.11 -12.55 -1.75
C SER A 225 22.26 -13.87 -2.50
N LYS A 226 21.80 -14.99 -1.91
CA LYS A 226 21.96 -16.36 -2.46
C LYS A 226 20.87 -16.77 -3.44
N VAL A 227 19.78 -16.02 -3.48
CA VAL A 227 18.65 -16.30 -4.36
C VAL A 227 18.56 -15.12 -5.29
N ASP A 228 18.79 -15.39 -6.57
CA ASP A 228 18.33 -14.48 -7.61
C ASP A 228 16.79 -14.54 -7.59
N LEU A 229 16.19 -13.66 -6.80
CA LEU A 229 14.74 -13.68 -6.51
C LEU A 229 13.92 -13.49 -7.79
N PHE A 230 14.53 -12.95 -8.82
CA PHE A 230 13.84 -12.58 -10.04
C PHE A 230 14.63 -12.82 -11.34
N GLY A 231 15.89 -13.26 -11.32
CA GLY A 231 16.70 -13.36 -12.55
C GLY A 231 17.17 -11.98 -13.02
N ASP A 232 17.19 -11.78 -14.33
CA ASP A 232 17.38 -10.48 -15.01
C ASP A 232 16.15 -9.54 -14.89
N PHE A 233 15.26 -9.76 -13.91
CA PHE A 233 14.05 -8.96 -13.76
C PHE A 233 14.38 -7.50 -13.42
N GLU A 234 14.06 -6.64 -14.35
CA GLU A 234 13.93 -5.21 -14.15
C GLU A 234 12.46 -4.91 -13.89
N LEU A 235 12.13 -4.43 -12.69
CA LEU A 235 10.75 -4.04 -12.33
C LEU A 235 10.15 -3.06 -13.35
N PHE A 236 11.00 -2.24 -13.99
CA PHE A 236 10.61 -1.23 -14.97
C PHE A 236 11.23 -1.46 -16.37
N GLY A 237 11.75 -2.67 -16.64
CA GLY A 237 12.31 -3.01 -17.94
C GLY A 237 11.20 -3.14 -18.99
N ARG A 238 11.40 -2.56 -20.17
CA ARG A 238 10.51 -2.81 -21.32
C ARG A 238 10.85 -4.19 -21.90
N ASN A 239 9.87 -5.09 -21.95
CA ASN A 239 9.98 -6.22 -22.88
C ASN A 239 9.91 -5.69 -24.32
N GLU A 240 10.92 -5.97 -25.15
CA GLU A 240 10.93 -5.59 -26.57
C GLU A 240 9.76 -6.22 -27.36
N ASP A 241 9.16 -7.28 -26.82
CA ASP A 241 7.97 -7.95 -27.37
C ASP A 241 6.64 -7.29 -26.99
N ASP A 242 6.64 -6.28 -26.11
CA ASP A 242 5.43 -5.53 -25.75
C ASP A 242 5.14 -4.47 -26.82
N LYS A 243 4.72 -4.94 -28.01
CA LYS A 243 4.05 -4.11 -29.01
C LYS A 243 2.69 -3.72 -28.44
N GLY A 244 2.70 -2.70 -27.58
CA GLY A 244 1.53 -2.20 -26.87
C GLY A 244 0.35 -1.99 -27.81
N ASP A 245 -0.64 -2.89 -27.71
CA ASP A 245 -2.00 -2.60 -28.10
C ASP A 245 -2.55 -1.66 -27.01
N THR A 246 -2.33 -0.36 -27.19
CA THR A 246 -2.74 0.72 -26.26
C THR A 246 -4.25 0.96 -26.29
N ASN A 247 -5.05 -0.07 -26.56
CA ASN A 247 -6.49 -0.05 -26.31
C ASN A 247 -6.72 -0.30 -24.82
N ASP A 248 -6.28 0.67 -24.00
CA ASP A 248 -6.61 0.73 -22.59
C ASP A 248 -8.10 1.06 -22.49
N THR A 249 -8.94 0.03 -22.48
CA THR A 249 -10.39 0.15 -22.34
C THR A 249 -10.69 0.66 -20.93
N GLN A 250 -10.66 1.98 -20.75
CA GLN A 250 -11.16 2.64 -19.56
C GLN A 250 -12.66 2.41 -19.45
N LEU A 251 -13.05 1.46 -18.63
CA LEU A 251 -14.45 1.33 -18.21
C LEU A 251 -14.70 2.40 -17.14
N ALA A 252 -15.20 3.56 -17.56
CA ALA A 252 -15.65 4.61 -16.65
C ALA A 252 -17.10 4.36 -16.26
N ILE A 253 -17.33 3.95 -15.00
CA ILE A 253 -18.68 3.78 -14.43
C ILE A 253 -18.97 5.00 -13.54
N ARG A 254 -19.85 5.90 -14.00
CA ARG A 254 -20.36 6.98 -13.15
C ARG A 254 -21.53 6.47 -12.32
N ILE A 255 -21.42 6.53 -10.99
CA ILE A 255 -22.48 6.12 -10.07
C ILE A 255 -22.99 7.35 -9.33
N LYS A 256 -24.27 7.69 -9.52
CA LYS A 256 -24.91 8.78 -8.78
C LYS A 256 -25.47 8.22 -7.47
N VAL A 257 -24.96 8.69 -6.33
CA VAL A 257 -25.32 8.14 -5.01
C VAL A 257 -26.17 9.14 -4.25
N SER A 258 -27.49 8.91 -4.18
CA SER A 258 -28.36 9.71 -3.32
C SER A 258 -28.12 9.34 -1.85
N LEU A 259 -27.45 10.21 -1.10
CA LEU A 259 -27.20 10.06 0.33
C LEU A 259 -28.45 10.43 1.15
N THR A 260 -29.54 9.67 1.02
CA THR A 260 -30.65 9.73 1.99
C THR A 260 -30.48 8.65 3.04
N LYS A 261 -30.59 9.04 4.32
CA LYS A 261 -30.38 8.20 5.50
C LYS A 261 -31.06 6.83 5.35
N THR A 262 -30.27 5.79 5.64
CA THR A 262 -30.60 4.35 5.57
C THR A 262 -31.05 3.86 4.19
N GLY A 263 -30.07 3.44 3.39
CA GLY A 263 -30.27 2.85 2.06
C GLY A 263 -30.24 3.90 0.96
N ALA A 264 -29.06 4.13 0.36
CA ALA A 264 -28.95 5.00 -0.80
C ALA A 264 -29.75 4.40 -1.97
N THR A 265 -30.74 5.14 -2.48
CA THR A 265 -31.57 4.75 -3.63
C THR A 265 -31.34 5.71 -4.80
N GLU A 266 -31.20 5.15 -6.00
CA GLU A 266 -30.66 5.71 -7.26
C GLU A 266 -31.48 6.85 -7.93
N ILE A 267 -30.83 7.64 -8.82
CA ILE A 267 -31.46 8.37 -9.94
C ILE A 267 -30.55 8.27 -11.19
N SER A 268 -31.14 7.83 -12.31
CA SER A 268 -30.54 7.45 -13.61
C SER A 268 -30.49 8.56 -14.68
N ASP A 269 -29.65 8.36 -15.70
CA ASP A 269 -30.09 8.42 -17.11
C ASP A 269 -29.38 7.33 -17.94
N GLU A 270 -30.22 6.54 -18.63
CA GLU A 270 -30.00 5.51 -19.67
C GLU A 270 -28.85 4.49 -19.52
N GLY A 271 -29.22 3.26 -19.07
CA GLY A 271 -28.43 2.04 -19.26
C GLY A 271 -27.75 1.41 -18.03
N GLN A 272 -28.09 1.85 -16.81
CA GLN A 272 -27.35 1.51 -15.59
C GLN A 272 -27.79 0.22 -14.87
N LYS A 273 -26.79 -0.55 -14.41
CA LYS A 273 -26.87 -1.67 -13.46
C LYS A 273 -26.96 -1.08 -12.04
N MET A 274 -27.95 -1.50 -11.24
CA MET A 274 -28.06 -1.12 -9.83
C MET A 274 -26.82 -1.58 -9.06
N VAL A 275 -26.17 -0.68 -8.32
CA VAL A 275 -25.00 -1.01 -7.49
C VAL A 275 -25.23 -0.65 -6.03
N GLU A 276 -25.10 -1.65 -5.15
CA GLU A 276 -25.15 -1.45 -3.70
C GLU A 276 -23.93 -0.65 -3.23
N VAL A 277 -24.20 0.42 -2.46
CA VAL A 277 -23.18 1.25 -1.81
C VAL A 277 -23.23 1.03 -0.32
N VAL A 278 -22.09 0.67 0.26
CA VAL A 278 -21.92 0.40 1.69
C VAL A 278 -21.05 1.48 2.30
N GLU A 279 -21.50 2.11 3.39
CA GLU A 279 -20.64 2.99 4.17
C GLU A 279 -19.63 2.16 4.97
N LYS A 280 -18.35 2.37 4.69
CA LYS A 280 -17.24 1.75 5.42
C LYS A 280 -16.63 2.75 6.36
N THR A 281 -16.27 2.28 7.56
CA THR A 281 -15.69 3.09 8.61
C THR A 281 -14.39 2.46 9.08
N TRP A 282 -13.30 3.22 9.05
CA TRP A 282 -11.99 2.74 9.49
C TRP A 282 -11.32 3.71 10.47
N PRO A 283 -10.59 3.20 11.48
CA PRO A 283 -9.80 4.04 12.37
C PRO A 283 -8.55 4.58 11.66
N ILE A 284 -8.10 5.78 12.09
CA ILE A 284 -6.81 6.35 11.68
C ILE A 284 -5.76 6.11 12.76
N ASP A 285 -4.71 5.38 12.42
CA ASP A 285 -3.62 5.01 13.32
C ASP A 285 -2.60 6.16 13.42
N SER A 286 -2.88 7.15 14.27
CA SER A 286 -1.97 8.25 14.67
C SER A 286 -2.66 9.40 15.43
N CYS A 287 -3.99 9.46 15.41
CA CYS A 287 -4.74 10.49 16.13
C CYS A 287 -5.07 10.01 17.55
N ASN A 288 -4.63 10.77 18.56
CA ASN A 288 -5.33 10.74 19.85
C ASN A 288 -6.75 11.24 19.58
N ASP A 289 -7.76 10.55 20.10
CA ASP A 289 -9.19 10.70 19.84
C ASP A 289 -9.72 9.82 18.69
N ASN A 290 -10.93 9.30 18.86
CA ASN A 290 -11.64 8.30 18.04
C ASN A 290 -11.92 8.73 16.57
N VAL A 291 -10.93 9.27 15.88
CA VAL A 291 -11.03 9.75 14.50
C VAL A 291 -11.16 8.55 13.57
N GLN A 292 -12.28 8.52 12.86
CA GLN A 292 -12.61 7.50 11.89
C GLN A 292 -12.87 8.14 10.53
N ILE A 293 -12.49 7.43 9.48
CA ILE A 293 -12.83 7.81 8.11
C ILE A 293 -14.08 7.04 7.73
N LYS A 294 -15.08 7.76 7.24
CA LYS A 294 -16.28 7.17 6.67
C LYS A 294 -16.26 7.38 5.16
N VAL A 295 -16.38 6.31 4.42
CA VAL A 295 -16.35 6.35 2.96
C VAL A 295 -17.49 5.49 2.41
N PRO A 296 -18.38 6.02 1.56
CA PRO A 296 -19.35 5.22 0.84
C PRO A 296 -18.65 4.48 -0.31
N ILE A 297 -18.83 3.16 -0.38
CA ILE A 297 -18.09 2.27 -1.28
C ILE A 297 -19.04 1.36 -2.08
N PRO A 298 -18.99 1.38 -3.44
CA PRO A 298 -19.72 0.43 -4.28
C PRO A 298 -19.04 -0.95 -4.27
N MET A 299 -19.26 -1.72 -3.20
CA MET A 299 -18.50 -2.95 -2.89
C MET A 299 -18.54 -3.98 -4.02
N GLY A 300 -19.71 -4.21 -4.63
CA GLY A 300 -19.86 -5.18 -5.72
C GLY A 300 -18.97 -4.85 -6.92
N VAL A 301 -18.96 -3.58 -7.34
CA VAL A 301 -18.13 -3.13 -8.48
C VAL A 301 -16.65 -3.24 -8.15
N ILE A 302 -16.23 -2.80 -6.96
CA ILE A 302 -14.81 -2.86 -6.57
C ILE A 302 -14.30 -4.29 -6.47
N ARG A 303 -15.12 -5.22 -5.97
CA ARG A 303 -14.78 -6.64 -5.88
C ARG A 303 -14.73 -7.32 -7.25
N GLU A 304 -15.60 -6.95 -8.20
CA GLU A 304 -15.51 -7.43 -9.58
C GLU A 304 -14.13 -7.11 -10.20
N GLN A 305 -13.54 -5.97 -9.86
CA GLN A 305 -12.21 -5.57 -10.34
C GLN A 305 -11.04 -6.35 -9.71
N SER A 306 -11.28 -7.07 -8.60
CA SER A 306 -10.24 -7.81 -7.89
C SER A 306 -9.70 -9.00 -8.68
N LEU A 307 -10.56 -9.66 -9.47
CA LEU A 307 -10.23 -10.88 -10.21
C LEU A 307 -9.11 -10.63 -11.24
N ASP A 308 -9.11 -9.45 -11.85
CA ASP A 308 -8.15 -9.07 -12.87
C ASP A 308 -6.94 -8.29 -12.31
N GLY A 309 -6.96 -7.98 -11.00
CA GLY A 309 -5.95 -7.15 -10.34
C GLY A 309 -5.99 -5.69 -10.78
N LEU A 310 -7.16 -5.17 -11.16
CA LEU A 310 -7.31 -3.84 -11.75
C LEU A 310 -7.17 -2.72 -10.72
N ASN A 311 -6.93 -1.51 -11.21
CA ASN A 311 -6.99 -0.29 -10.41
C ASN A 311 -8.38 0.31 -10.48
N VAL A 312 -8.83 0.88 -9.37
CA VAL A 312 -10.10 1.60 -9.26
C VAL A 312 -9.82 3.00 -8.74
N LEU A 313 -10.11 4.00 -9.55
CA LEU A 313 -10.16 5.39 -9.12
C LEU A 313 -11.58 5.72 -8.68
N LEU A 314 -11.70 6.34 -7.51
CA LEU A 314 -12.92 6.79 -6.86
C LEU A 314 -12.82 8.31 -6.68
N SER A 315 -13.89 9.03 -7.01
CA SER A 315 -14.03 10.45 -6.70
C SER A 315 -15.37 10.67 -6.00
N TRP A 316 -15.32 11.21 -4.79
CA TRP A 316 -16.49 11.57 -3.98
C TRP A 316 -16.72 13.06 -4.11
N GLN A 317 -17.73 13.44 -4.89
CA GLN A 317 -18.13 14.83 -5.08
C GLN A 317 -19.57 15.01 -4.59
N ALA A 318 -19.74 15.71 -3.46
CA ALA A 318 -21.04 15.93 -2.81
C ALA A 318 -21.89 14.65 -2.66
N ASN A 319 -22.76 14.37 -3.64
CA ASN A 319 -23.69 13.23 -3.70
C ASN A 319 -23.42 12.30 -4.91
N MET A 320 -22.18 12.25 -5.40
CA MET A 320 -21.82 11.40 -6.54
C MET A 320 -20.52 10.65 -6.25
N ILE A 321 -20.48 9.39 -6.68
CA ILE A 321 -19.29 8.56 -6.67
C ILE A 321 -18.94 8.23 -8.11
N GLN A 322 -17.91 8.86 -8.64
CA GLN A 322 -17.40 8.48 -9.95
C GLN A 322 -16.38 7.35 -9.78
N LEU A 323 -16.54 6.28 -10.56
CA LEU A 323 -15.62 5.16 -10.61
C LEU A 323 -15.01 5.05 -12.02
N SER A 324 -13.72 4.82 -12.09
CA SER A 324 -13.08 4.40 -13.34
C SER A 324 -12.09 3.28 -13.07
N SER A 325 -12.19 2.22 -13.86
CA SER A 325 -11.24 1.12 -13.83
C SER A 325 -10.12 1.34 -14.84
N GLN A 326 -8.90 1.01 -14.46
CA GLN A 326 -7.72 1.08 -15.32
C GLN A 326 -6.89 -0.20 -15.17
N LYS A 327 -6.33 -0.70 -16.28
CA LYS A 327 -5.27 -1.70 -16.22
C LYS A 327 -4.00 -0.99 -15.74
N GLY A 328 -3.46 -1.43 -14.61
CA GLY A 328 -2.14 -0.97 -14.16
C GLY A 328 -1.06 -1.83 -14.80
N ASN A 329 0.04 -1.19 -15.21
CA ASN A 329 1.30 -1.88 -15.49
C ASN A 329 2.08 -2.08 -14.19
#